data_AF-R5A745-F1
#
_entry.id   AF-R5A745-F1
#
_cell.length_a   1.000
_cell.length_b   1.000
_cell.length_c   1.000
_cell.angle_alpha   90.00
_cell.angle_beta   90.00
_cell.angle_gamma   90.00
#
_symmetry.space_group_name_H-M   'P 1'
#
loop_
_entity.id
_entity.type
_entity.pdbx_description
1 polymer ?
#
loop_
_entity_poly.entity_id
_entity_poly.type
_entity_poly.pdbx_seq_one_letter_code
_entity_poly.pdbx_strand_id
1 'polypeptide(L)'
;MTNSDFPRILTLLRKERGFSQKKAAADLGISQALLSHYEKGIRECGLDFLVRAANYYQVSCDYLLGRTPHRNGAAVSVGQVPVPSQEPQELENDPSTEYQFRVLVNSLHIVFGILKKINSEGVTRHVSAYLSDGLYKMFRMLYSSRGKNPQEMFSLDRQLCVPQAGTHMVMEEAQAQYLLDGNSSKDAVGVNLETLPPLSPDILLSEYPQYAPSLFELVQNTERSISR
;
A
#
# COMPACT_ATOMS: atom_id res chain seq x y z
N MET A 1 -23.99 4.31 -5.45
CA MET A 1 -23.08 3.16 -5.68
C MET A 1 -23.14 2.30 -4.42
N THR A 2 -23.39 1.01 -4.56
CA THR A 2 -23.39 0.05 -3.45
C THR A 2 -21.96 -0.10 -2.91
N ASN A 3 -21.78 -0.12 -1.59
CA ASN A 3 -20.46 -0.29 -0.98
C ASN A 3 -19.96 -1.74 -1.21
N SER A 4 -18.97 -1.91 -2.09
CA SER A 4 -18.38 -3.22 -2.42
C SER A 4 -17.41 -3.75 -1.36
N ASP A 5 -16.97 -2.90 -0.44
CA ASP A 5 -16.00 -3.27 0.59
C ASP A 5 -16.65 -3.97 1.78
N PHE A 6 -17.86 -3.53 2.18
CA PHE A 6 -18.56 -4.12 3.32
C PHE A 6 -18.80 -5.64 3.18
N PRO A 7 -19.38 -6.16 2.08
CA PRO A 7 -19.57 -7.61 1.89
C PRO A 7 -18.27 -8.40 1.99
N ARG A 8 -17.21 -7.82 1.42
CA ARG A 8 -15.88 -8.40 1.33
C ARG A 8 -15.19 -8.45 2.70
N ILE A 9 -15.20 -7.35 3.45
CA ILE A 9 -14.61 -7.26 4.80
C ILE A 9 -15.38 -8.11 5.80
N LEU A 10 -16.71 -8.16 5.71
CA LEU A 10 -17.54 -9.05 6.54
C LEU A 10 -17.15 -10.53 6.32
N THR A 11 -16.96 -10.92 5.05
CA THR A 11 -16.51 -12.27 4.69
C THR A 11 -15.10 -12.57 5.23
N LEU A 12 -14.18 -11.60 5.12
CA LEU A 12 -12.82 -11.70 5.63
C LEU A 12 -12.83 -12.01 7.13
N LEU A 13 -13.50 -11.17 7.93
CA LEU A 13 -13.55 -11.28 9.39
C LEU A 13 -14.13 -12.61 9.86
N ARG A 14 -15.16 -13.12 9.16
CA ARG A 14 -15.71 -14.44 9.46
C ARG A 14 -14.70 -15.56 9.20
N LYS A 15 -14.01 -15.52 8.05
CA LYS A 15 -13.04 -16.54 7.65
C LYS A 15 -11.80 -16.54 8.55
N GLU A 16 -11.32 -15.38 8.96
CA GLU A 16 -10.20 -15.26 9.91
C GLU A 16 -10.51 -15.94 11.25
N ARG A 17 -11.74 -15.86 11.75
CA ARG A 17 -12.17 -16.57 12.96
C ARG A 17 -12.48 -18.05 12.73
N GLY A 18 -12.39 -18.55 11.50
CA GLY A 18 -12.71 -19.93 11.15
C GLY A 18 -14.19 -20.29 11.30
N PHE A 19 -15.09 -19.31 11.25
CA PHE A 19 -16.52 -19.54 11.48
C PHE A 19 -17.29 -19.86 10.20
N SER A 20 -18.23 -20.81 10.29
CA SER A 20 -19.20 -21.06 9.23
C SER A 20 -20.24 -19.93 9.17
N GLN A 21 -20.87 -19.74 8.01
CA GLN A 21 -21.97 -18.77 7.89
C GLN A 21 -23.11 -19.09 8.86
N LYS A 22 -23.40 -20.37 9.10
CA LYS A 22 -24.43 -20.79 10.07
C LYS A 22 -24.10 -20.34 11.49
N LYS A 23 -22.85 -20.53 11.93
CA LYS A 23 -22.41 -20.12 13.26
C LYS A 23 -22.43 -18.59 13.40
N ALA A 24 -21.79 -17.88 12.48
CA ALA A 24 -21.72 -16.42 12.53
C ALA A 24 -23.11 -15.77 12.46
N ALA A 25 -24.02 -16.30 11.63
CA ALA A 25 -25.38 -15.78 11.54
C ALA A 25 -26.16 -15.97 12.85
N ALA A 26 -26.04 -17.14 13.49
CA ALA A 26 -26.66 -17.42 14.78
C ALA A 26 -26.14 -16.45 15.86
N ASP A 27 -24.82 -16.26 15.95
CA ASP A 27 -24.19 -15.35 16.90
C ASP A 27 -24.59 -13.88 16.65
N LEU A 28 -24.77 -13.48 15.39
CA LEU A 28 -25.19 -12.13 14.98
C LEU A 28 -26.71 -11.92 15.02
N GLY A 29 -27.49 -12.95 15.37
CA GLY A 29 -28.94 -12.87 15.50
C GLY A 29 -29.68 -12.75 14.17
N ILE A 30 -29.14 -13.28 13.07
CA ILE A 30 -29.76 -13.26 11.74
C ILE A 30 -29.83 -14.65 11.11
N SER A 31 -30.62 -14.81 10.05
CA SER A 31 -30.65 -16.08 9.31
C SER A 31 -29.36 -16.28 8.51
N GLN A 32 -28.94 -17.54 8.34
CA GLN A 32 -27.77 -17.87 7.51
C GLN A 32 -27.93 -17.37 6.07
N ALA A 33 -29.14 -17.41 5.51
CA ALA A 33 -29.45 -16.86 4.19
C ALA A 33 -29.23 -15.34 4.14
N LEU A 34 -29.66 -14.59 5.17
CA LEU A 34 -29.46 -13.15 5.23
C LEU A 34 -27.98 -12.79 5.32
N LEU A 35 -27.20 -13.50 6.14
CA LEU A 35 -25.75 -13.29 6.20
C LEU A 35 -25.09 -13.57 4.85
N SER A 36 -25.52 -14.63 4.15
CA SER A 36 -25.04 -14.96 2.81
C SER A 36 -25.34 -13.84 1.80
N HIS A 37 -26.51 -13.20 1.87
CA HIS A 37 -26.85 -12.06 1.03
C HIS A 37 -25.98 -10.83 1.32
N TYR A 38 -25.67 -10.57 2.61
CA TYR A 38 -24.77 -9.50 3.00
C TYR A 38 -23.35 -9.74 2.50
N GLU A 39 -22.79 -10.93 2.71
CA GLU A 39 -21.43 -11.30 2.27
C GLU A 39 -21.25 -11.32 0.74
N LYS A 40 -22.34 -11.56 -0.01
CA LYS A 40 -22.34 -11.50 -1.49
C LYS A 40 -22.66 -10.11 -2.04
N GLY A 41 -22.98 -9.13 -1.20
CA GLY A 41 -23.41 -7.80 -1.63
C GLY A 41 -24.76 -7.78 -2.36
N ILE A 42 -25.58 -8.84 -2.23
CA ILE A 42 -26.92 -8.93 -2.83
C ILE A 42 -27.90 -8.00 -2.10
N ARG A 43 -27.67 -7.78 -0.80
CA ARG A 43 -28.52 -6.94 0.05
C ARG A 43 -27.66 -6.06 0.94
N GLU A 44 -28.06 -4.81 1.11
CA GLU A 44 -27.46 -3.91 2.09
C GLU A 44 -27.96 -4.23 3.51
N CYS A 45 -27.08 -4.08 4.50
CA CYS A 45 -27.44 -4.23 5.90
C CYS A 45 -27.95 -2.92 6.50
N GLY A 46 -28.79 -3.01 7.52
CA GLY A 46 -29.19 -1.83 8.29
C GLY A 46 -28.11 -1.41 9.30
N LEU A 47 -28.19 -0.16 9.78
CA LEU A 47 -27.26 0.39 10.77
C LEU A 47 -27.16 -0.47 12.05
N ASP A 48 -28.28 -1.03 12.49
CA ASP A 48 -28.35 -1.92 13.64
C ASP A 48 -27.51 -3.19 13.46
N PHE A 49 -27.57 -3.82 12.28
CA PHE A 49 -26.69 -4.96 11.97
C PHE A 49 -25.23 -4.55 11.89
N LEU A 50 -24.94 -3.39 11.27
CA LEU A 50 -23.58 -2.87 11.14
C LEU A 50 -22.90 -2.71 12.52
N VAL A 51 -23.60 -2.09 13.48
CA VAL A 51 -23.09 -1.91 14.85
C VAL A 51 -22.92 -3.26 15.56
N ARG A 52 -23.87 -4.18 15.42
CA ARG A 52 -23.72 -5.54 15.98
C ARG A 52 -22.51 -6.28 15.40
N ALA A 53 -22.32 -6.23 14.09
CA ALA A 53 -21.20 -6.87 13.42
C ALA A 53 -19.86 -6.24 13.88
N ALA A 54 -19.80 -4.92 14.00
CA ALA A 54 -18.63 -4.19 14.50
C ALA A 54 -18.23 -4.68 15.89
N ASN A 55 -19.20 -4.74 16.81
CA ASN A 55 -18.98 -5.23 18.18
C ASN A 55 -18.60 -6.71 18.21
N TYR A 56 -19.30 -7.55 17.45
CA TYR A 56 -19.02 -8.98 17.39
C TYR A 56 -17.59 -9.26 16.90
N TYR A 57 -17.16 -8.59 15.83
CA TYR A 57 -15.83 -8.75 15.27
C TYR A 57 -14.74 -7.93 15.97
N GLN A 58 -15.10 -7.08 16.94
CA GLN A 58 -14.22 -6.14 17.64
C GLN A 58 -13.47 -5.23 16.67
N VAL A 59 -14.21 -4.63 15.75
CA VAL A 59 -13.72 -3.66 14.76
C VAL A 59 -14.61 -2.41 14.75
N SER A 60 -14.13 -1.32 14.18
CA SER A 60 -14.91 -0.11 13.97
C SER A 60 -15.86 -0.27 12.78
N CYS A 61 -16.93 0.53 12.76
CA CYS A 61 -17.80 0.63 11.59
C CYS A 61 -17.02 1.14 10.37
N ASP A 62 -16.06 2.05 10.55
CA ASP A 62 -15.22 2.56 9.47
C ASP A 62 -14.38 1.46 8.81
N TYR A 63 -13.85 0.52 9.61
CA TYR A 63 -13.16 -0.65 9.09
C TYR A 63 -14.12 -1.55 8.31
N LEU A 64 -15.30 -1.87 8.87
CA LEU A 64 -16.30 -2.71 8.18
C LEU A 64 -16.76 -2.11 6.86
N LEU A 65 -16.86 -0.79 6.78
CA LEU A 65 -17.27 -0.08 5.57
C LEU A 65 -16.13 0.15 4.58
N GLY A 66 -14.90 -0.30 4.88
CA GLY A 66 -13.74 -0.13 4.01
C GLY A 66 -13.15 1.28 3.99
N ARG A 67 -13.52 2.15 4.94
CA ARG A 67 -13.01 3.53 5.01
C ARG A 67 -11.59 3.61 5.56
N THR A 68 -11.16 2.58 6.29
CA THR A 68 -9.83 2.50 6.89
C THR A 68 -9.34 1.05 6.93
N PRO A 69 -8.04 0.78 6.71
CA PRO A 69 -7.46 -0.54 6.93
C PRO A 69 -7.28 -0.87 8.43
N HIS A 70 -7.47 0.08 9.34
CA HIS A 70 -7.26 -0.12 10.78
C HIS A 70 -8.54 -0.59 11.47
N ARG A 71 -8.47 -1.76 12.12
CA ARG A 71 -9.60 -2.38 12.83
C ARG A 71 -10.25 -1.47 13.87
N ASN A 72 -9.48 -0.61 14.53
CA ASN A 72 -9.98 0.28 15.58
C ASN A 72 -10.52 1.62 15.05
N GLY A 73 -10.45 1.88 13.74
CA GLY A 73 -10.86 3.18 13.19
C GLY A 73 -9.81 4.28 13.30
N ALA A 74 -8.60 3.98 13.78
CA ALA A 74 -7.55 4.99 13.85
C ALA A 74 -7.15 5.43 12.43
N ALA A 75 -7.22 6.73 12.16
CA ALA A 75 -6.50 7.32 11.04
C ALA A 75 -5.01 7.33 11.40
N VAL A 76 -4.14 6.87 10.50
CA VAL A 76 -2.69 7.01 10.69
C VAL A 76 -2.39 8.50 10.83
N SER A 77 -2.07 8.94 12.06
CA SER A 77 -1.52 10.27 12.26
C SER A 77 -0.09 10.22 11.75
N VAL A 78 0.27 11.14 10.85
CA VAL A 78 1.58 11.20 10.14
C VAL A 78 2.80 11.20 11.09
N GLY A 79 2.62 11.37 12.40
CA GLY A 79 3.68 11.31 13.42
C GLY A 79 3.84 9.97 14.17
N GLN A 80 3.09 8.91 13.84
CA GLN A 80 3.19 7.60 14.52
C GLN A 80 3.52 6.44 13.57
N VAL A 81 4.31 6.69 12.52
CA VAL A 81 5.02 5.57 11.89
C VAL A 81 6.00 5.07 12.94
N PRO A 82 5.91 3.80 13.39
CA PRO A 82 6.95 3.25 14.24
C PRO A 82 8.25 3.37 13.45
N VAL A 83 9.12 4.30 13.84
CA VAL A 83 10.53 4.19 13.52
C VAL A 83 10.91 2.83 14.12
N PRO A 84 11.51 1.90 13.35
CA PRO A 84 11.91 0.62 13.89
C PRO A 84 12.93 0.89 15.00
N SER A 85 12.43 1.01 16.23
CA SER A 85 13.20 1.34 17.43
C SER A 85 13.67 0.07 18.12
N GLN A 86 13.19 -1.09 17.65
CA GLN A 86 13.55 -2.41 18.11
C GLN A 86 13.55 -3.32 16.88
N GLU A 87 14.73 -3.84 16.54
CA GLU A 87 14.89 -4.94 15.59
C GLU A 87 13.93 -6.07 15.99
N PRO A 88 13.13 -6.62 15.06
CA PRO A 88 12.32 -7.80 15.34
C PRO A 88 13.23 -8.89 15.93
N GLN A 89 12.79 -9.54 17.01
CA GLN A 89 13.44 -10.72 17.59
C GLN A 89 13.99 -11.62 16.49
N GLU A 90 15.29 -11.90 16.58
CA GLU A 90 16.12 -12.70 15.67
C GLU A 90 15.39 -13.97 15.20
N LEU A 91 14.59 -13.86 14.14
CA LEU A 91 14.56 -14.89 13.13
C LEU A 91 15.94 -14.83 12.47
N GLU A 92 16.59 -15.97 12.25
CA GLU A 92 17.79 -16.07 11.41
C GLU A 92 17.46 -15.49 10.02
N ASN A 93 17.54 -14.18 9.88
CA ASN A 93 17.38 -13.51 8.61
C ASN A 93 18.65 -13.82 7.84
N ASP A 94 18.50 -14.42 6.66
CA ASP A 94 19.60 -14.55 5.71
C ASP A 94 20.26 -13.17 5.55
N PRO A 95 21.56 -13.02 5.85
CA PRO A 95 22.28 -11.75 5.73
C PRO A 95 22.06 -11.06 4.38
N SER A 96 21.76 -11.83 3.32
CA SER A 96 21.45 -11.32 1.98
C SER A 96 20.12 -10.55 1.90
N THR A 97 19.09 -10.94 2.66
CA THR A 97 17.77 -10.29 2.64
C THR A 97 17.81 -8.97 3.40
N GLU A 98 18.46 -8.95 4.57
CA GLU A 98 18.67 -7.71 5.33
C GLU A 98 19.53 -6.71 4.56
N TYR A 99 20.52 -7.22 3.83
CA TYR A 99 21.33 -6.43 2.92
C TYR A 99 20.48 -5.75 1.84
N GLN A 100 19.67 -6.52 1.10
CA GLN A 100 18.81 -5.99 0.04
C GLN A 100 17.79 -4.98 0.59
N PHE A 101 17.18 -5.28 1.73
CA PHE A 101 16.26 -4.36 2.40
C PHE A 101 16.94 -3.02 2.74
N ARG A 102 18.12 -3.06 3.35
CA ARG A 102 18.88 -1.86 3.69
C ARG A 102 19.23 -1.02 2.47
N VAL A 103 19.66 -1.66 1.39
CA VAL A 103 19.98 -0.97 0.13
C VAL A 103 18.75 -0.22 -0.41
N LEU A 104 17.57 -0.86 -0.39
CA LEU A 104 16.32 -0.24 -0.83
C LEU A 104 15.90 0.93 0.06
N VAL A 105 15.88 0.75 1.38
CA VAL A 105 15.47 1.80 2.34
C VAL A 105 16.38 3.02 2.26
N ASN A 106 17.69 2.80 2.22
CA ASN A 106 18.67 3.89 2.08
C ASN A 106 18.48 4.65 0.76
N SER A 107 18.21 3.94 -0.33
CA SER A 107 17.95 4.57 -1.63
C SER A 107 16.66 5.39 -1.61
N LEU A 108 15.61 4.88 -0.96
CA LEU A 108 14.34 5.62 -0.77
C LEU A 108 14.55 6.90 0.03
N HIS A 109 15.40 6.89 1.06
CA HIS A 109 15.72 8.11 1.82
C HIS A 109 16.24 9.24 0.92
N ILE A 110 17.11 8.92 -0.04
CA ILE A 110 17.66 9.91 -0.98
C ILE A 110 16.57 10.38 -1.95
N VAL A 111 15.80 9.46 -2.53
CA VAL A 111 14.71 9.80 -3.46
C VAL A 111 13.72 10.76 -2.81
N PHE A 112 13.25 10.45 -1.60
CA PHE A 112 12.34 11.34 -0.86
C PHE A 112 13.00 12.64 -0.40
N GLY A 113 14.32 12.63 -0.13
CA GLY A 113 15.10 13.84 0.11
C GLY A 113 15.11 14.77 -1.11
N ILE A 114 15.28 14.22 -2.32
CA ILE A 114 15.20 14.97 -3.58
C ILE A 114 13.78 15.52 -3.78
N LEU A 115 12.73 14.70 -3.60
CA LEU A 115 11.34 15.15 -3.71
C LEU A 115 11.03 16.32 -2.78
N LYS A 116 11.53 16.28 -1.54
CA LYS A 116 11.39 17.38 -0.58
C LYS A 116 12.03 18.66 -1.08
N LYS A 117 13.18 18.59 -1.77
CA LYS A 117 13.86 19.74 -2.36
C LYS A 117 13.13 20.30 -3.59
N ILE A 118 12.59 19.42 -4.43
CA ILE A 118 11.74 19.80 -5.57
C ILE A 118 10.49 20.55 -5.08
N ASN A 119 10.00 20.19 -3.88
CA ASN A 119 8.89 20.86 -3.19
C ASN A 119 7.60 20.96 -4.05
N SER A 120 7.33 19.91 -4.83
CA SER A 120 6.10 19.76 -5.60
C SER A 120 5.25 18.63 -5.04
N GLU A 121 4.06 18.96 -4.55
CA GLU A 121 3.08 17.98 -4.08
C GLU A 121 2.67 17.00 -5.19
N GLY A 122 2.46 17.50 -6.43
CA GLY A 122 2.09 16.68 -7.59
C GLY A 122 3.12 15.59 -7.89
N VAL A 123 4.37 15.99 -8.15
CA VAL A 123 5.50 15.06 -8.35
C VAL A 123 5.65 14.09 -7.17
N THR A 124 5.60 14.60 -5.93
CA THR A 124 5.75 13.75 -4.73
C THR A 124 4.65 12.68 -4.68
N ARG A 125 3.40 13.06 -4.96
CA ARG A 125 2.26 12.15 -5.02
C ARG A 125 2.45 11.07 -6.08
N HIS A 126 2.81 11.46 -7.30
CA HIS A 126 2.96 10.52 -8.42
C HIS A 126 4.13 9.55 -8.23
N VAL A 127 5.29 10.03 -7.78
CA VAL A 127 6.45 9.16 -7.46
C VAL A 127 6.12 8.22 -6.30
N SER A 128 5.41 8.70 -5.27
CA SER A 128 4.98 7.84 -4.15
C SER A 128 3.99 6.76 -4.59
N ALA A 129 3.05 7.10 -5.48
CA ALA A 129 2.08 6.15 -6.02
C ALA A 129 2.78 5.06 -6.85
N TYR A 130 3.72 5.43 -7.73
CA TYR A 130 4.53 4.49 -8.50
C TYR A 130 5.24 3.46 -7.61
N LEU A 131 5.94 3.93 -6.56
CA LEU A 131 6.66 3.06 -5.63
C LEU A 131 5.68 2.18 -4.82
N SER A 132 4.54 2.74 -4.42
CA SER A 132 3.49 2.02 -3.68
C SER A 132 2.88 0.90 -4.51
N ASP A 133 2.68 1.10 -5.81
CA ASP A 133 2.17 0.07 -6.72
C ASP A 133 3.17 -1.08 -6.91
N GLY A 134 4.46 -0.76 -7.02
CA GLY A 134 5.53 -1.76 -7.05
C GLY A 134 5.51 -2.63 -5.80
N LEU A 135 5.43 -2.01 -4.62
CA LEU A 135 5.31 -2.71 -3.34
C LEU A 135 4.01 -3.53 -3.27
N TYR A 136 2.88 -2.96 -3.67
CA TYR A 136 1.60 -3.65 -3.73
C TYR A 136 1.68 -4.90 -4.61
N LYS A 137 2.29 -4.83 -5.80
CA LYS A 137 2.46 -5.99 -6.69
C LYS A 137 3.28 -7.10 -6.04
N MET A 138 4.42 -6.76 -5.45
CA MET A 138 5.28 -7.74 -4.78
C MET A 138 4.58 -8.36 -3.57
N PHE A 139 3.95 -7.54 -2.72
CA PHE A 139 3.17 -8.02 -1.59
C PHE A 139 1.99 -8.89 -2.02
N ARG A 140 1.22 -8.46 -3.02
CA ARG A 140 0.07 -9.21 -3.56
C ARG A 140 0.49 -10.57 -4.09
N MET A 141 1.62 -10.64 -4.80
CA MET A 141 2.22 -11.88 -5.29
C MET A 141 2.61 -12.81 -4.14
N LEU A 142 3.40 -12.32 -3.17
CA LEU A 142 3.85 -13.09 -2.01
C LEU A 142 2.66 -13.57 -1.17
N TYR A 143 1.70 -12.70 -0.88
CA TYR A 143 0.48 -13.03 -0.14
C TYR A 143 -0.35 -14.10 -0.85
N SER A 144 -0.41 -14.06 -2.18
CA SER A 144 -1.22 -15.00 -2.97
C SER A 144 -0.50 -16.32 -3.29
N SER A 145 0.78 -16.46 -2.95
CA SER A 145 1.58 -17.67 -3.22
C SER A 145 0.98 -18.91 -2.54
N ARG A 146 0.46 -18.75 -1.32
CA ARG A 146 -0.32 -19.78 -0.62
C ARG A 146 -1.80 -19.63 -0.95
N GLY A 147 -2.34 -20.51 -1.78
CA GLY A 147 -3.74 -20.45 -2.23
C GLY A 147 -4.81 -20.55 -1.12
N LYS A 148 -4.42 -20.91 0.12
CA LYS A 148 -5.29 -20.90 1.30
C LYS A 148 -5.43 -19.52 1.97
N ASN A 149 -4.61 -18.54 1.59
CA ASN A 149 -4.65 -17.22 2.21
C ASN A 149 -5.95 -16.48 1.83
N PRO A 150 -6.68 -15.88 2.79
CA PRO A 150 -7.91 -15.14 2.54
C PRO A 150 -7.68 -14.00 1.54
N GLN A 151 -8.41 -13.98 0.43
CA GLN A 151 -8.24 -12.99 -0.63
C GLN A 151 -9.15 -11.77 -0.46
N GLU A 152 -10.05 -11.83 0.51
CA GLU A 152 -11.06 -10.82 0.77
C GLU A 152 -10.44 -9.47 1.19
N MET A 153 -9.17 -9.43 1.61
CA MET A 153 -8.49 -8.15 1.90
C MET A 153 -8.30 -7.27 0.66
N PHE A 154 -8.33 -7.85 -0.56
CA PHE A 154 -8.06 -7.14 -1.80
C PHE A 154 -9.34 -6.87 -2.59
N SER A 155 -9.52 -5.63 -3.03
CA SER A 155 -10.67 -5.22 -3.85
C SER A 155 -10.47 -5.59 -5.32
N LEU A 156 -9.23 -5.57 -5.78
CA LEU A 156 -8.88 -5.92 -7.16
C LEU A 156 -8.92 -7.43 -7.38
N ASP A 157 -9.43 -7.81 -8.54
CA ASP A 157 -9.46 -9.20 -9.00
C ASP A 157 -8.03 -9.78 -9.05
N ARG A 158 -7.89 -11.05 -8.68
CA ARG A 158 -6.59 -11.72 -8.57
C ARG A 158 -5.84 -11.78 -9.90
N GLN A 159 -6.54 -11.99 -11.01
CA GLN A 159 -5.92 -12.09 -12.34
C GLN A 159 -5.63 -10.71 -12.92
N LEU A 160 -6.44 -9.71 -12.58
CA LEU A 160 -6.29 -8.36 -13.11
C LEU A 160 -5.36 -7.46 -12.28
N CYS A 161 -5.10 -7.79 -11.01
CA CYS A 161 -4.38 -6.90 -10.11
C CYS A 161 -2.96 -6.53 -10.56
N VAL A 162 -2.18 -7.48 -11.12
CA VAL A 162 -0.81 -7.22 -11.58
C VAL A 162 -0.79 -6.35 -12.84
N PRO A 163 -1.58 -6.66 -13.89
CA PRO A 163 -1.72 -5.75 -15.04
C PRO A 163 -2.24 -4.36 -14.64
N GLN A 164 -3.28 -4.28 -13.80
CA GLN A 164 -3.87 -3.01 -13.38
C GLN A 164 -2.86 -2.14 -12.62
N ALA A 165 -2.16 -2.70 -11.64
CA ALA A 165 -1.11 -1.98 -10.93
C ALA A 165 0.05 -1.62 -11.88
N GLY A 166 0.41 -2.48 -12.84
CA GLY A 166 1.42 -2.16 -13.85
C GLY A 166 1.03 -0.99 -14.76
N THR A 167 -0.21 -0.94 -15.22
CA THR A 167 -0.71 0.20 -16.01
C THR A 167 -0.76 1.47 -15.18
N HIS A 168 -1.18 1.39 -13.91
CA HIS A 168 -1.20 2.54 -13.02
C HIS A 168 0.22 3.08 -12.79
N MET A 169 1.22 2.22 -12.54
CA MET A 169 2.63 2.64 -12.46
C MET A 169 3.06 3.47 -13.68
N VAL A 170 2.81 2.99 -14.90
CA VAL A 170 3.19 3.70 -16.13
C VAL A 170 2.49 5.06 -16.24
N MET A 171 1.23 5.15 -15.81
CA MET A 171 0.48 6.41 -15.80
C MET A 171 1.08 7.40 -14.78
N GLU A 172 1.39 6.94 -13.56
CA GLU A 172 1.97 7.76 -12.50
C GLU A 172 3.38 8.25 -12.89
N GLU A 173 4.19 7.41 -13.53
CA GLU A 173 5.49 7.77 -14.09
C GLU A 173 5.36 8.87 -15.15
N ALA A 174 4.43 8.71 -16.10
CA ALA A 174 4.19 9.70 -17.14
C ALA A 174 3.71 11.05 -16.58
N GLN A 175 2.86 11.05 -15.56
CA GLN A 175 2.40 12.27 -14.89
C GLN A 175 3.54 12.95 -14.12
N ALA A 176 4.36 12.19 -13.40
CA ALA A 176 5.52 12.73 -12.71
C ALA A 176 6.48 13.41 -13.70
N GLN A 177 6.78 12.75 -14.82
CA GLN A 177 7.63 13.32 -15.87
C GLN A 177 7.02 14.58 -16.48
N TYR A 178 5.73 14.56 -16.80
CA TYR A 178 5.04 15.72 -17.38
C TYR A 178 5.14 16.98 -16.50
N LEU A 179 5.00 16.80 -15.18
CA LEU A 179 5.16 17.89 -14.20
C LEU A 179 6.62 18.32 -14.05
N LEU A 180 7.57 17.39 -14.08
CA LEU A 180 9.01 17.69 -14.03
C LEU A 180 9.50 18.43 -15.28
N ASP A 181 8.85 18.23 -16.42
CA ASP A 181 9.08 18.99 -17.66
C ASP A 181 8.50 20.42 -17.60
N GLY A 182 7.92 20.82 -16.47
CA GLY A 182 7.33 22.14 -16.24
C GLY A 182 5.90 22.31 -16.74
N ASN A 183 5.29 21.25 -17.27
CA ASN A 183 3.91 21.32 -17.75
C ASN A 183 2.92 21.19 -16.58
N SER A 184 1.80 21.90 -16.66
CA SER A 184 0.74 21.81 -15.66
C SER A 184 -0.43 21.00 -16.19
N SER A 185 -1.03 20.18 -15.32
CA SER A 185 -2.26 19.45 -15.60
C SER A 185 -3.44 20.10 -14.88
N LYS A 186 -4.64 19.52 -15.01
CA LYS A 186 -5.83 20.02 -14.29
C LYS A 186 -5.68 19.91 -12.77
N ASP A 187 -4.90 18.93 -12.31
CA ASP A 187 -4.86 18.53 -10.90
C ASP A 187 -3.53 18.84 -10.22
N ALA A 188 -2.52 19.32 -10.97
CA ALA A 188 -1.21 19.65 -10.43
C ALA A 188 -0.47 20.69 -11.30
N VAL A 189 0.30 21.56 -10.63
CA VAL A 189 1.15 22.57 -11.27
C VAL A 189 2.52 21.98 -11.58
N GLY A 190 3.04 22.29 -12.76
CA GLY A 190 4.37 21.88 -13.19
C GLY A 190 5.48 22.54 -12.37
N VAL A 191 6.63 21.88 -12.29
CA VAL A 191 7.78 22.36 -11.53
C VAL A 191 8.45 23.51 -12.26
N ASN A 192 8.90 24.54 -11.53
CA ASN A 192 9.78 25.54 -12.11
C ASN A 192 11.19 24.94 -12.32
N LEU A 193 11.58 24.80 -13.58
CA LEU A 193 12.85 24.18 -13.99
C LEU A 193 14.08 24.87 -13.39
N GLU A 194 14.03 26.19 -13.15
CA GLU A 194 15.15 26.94 -12.55
C GLU A 194 15.33 26.64 -11.05
N THR A 195 14.30 26.09 -10.41
CA THR A 195 14.29 25.76 -8.97
C THR A 195 14.66 24.31 -8.68
N LEU A 196 14.89 23.50 -9.72
CA LEU A 196 15.29 22.11 -9.56
C LEU A 196 16.67 22.00 -8.88
N PRO A 197 16.83 21.12 -7.88
CA PRO A 197 18.10 20.96 -7.18
C PRO A 197 19.15 20.37 -8.13
N PRO A 198 20.40 20.87 -8.10
CA PRO A 198 21.49 20.22 -8.81
C PRO A 198 21.78 18.85 -8.18
N LEU A 199 21.96 17.84 -9.02
CA LEU A 199 22.30 16.48 -8.60
C LEU A 199 23.62 16.08 -9.24
N SER A 200 24.54 15.55 -8.43
CA SER A 200 25.76 14.90 -8.88
C SER A 200 26.20 13.87 -7.86
N PRO A 201 27.06 12.89 -8.22
CA PRO A 201 27.59 11.95 -7.23
C PRO A 201 28.23 12.64 -6.02
N ASP A 202 28.99 13.73 -6.24
CA ASP A 202 29.64 14.49 -5.16
C ASP A 202 28.62 15.19 -4.26
N ILE A 203 27.57 15.80 -4.85
CA ILE A 203 26.48 16.41 -4.07
C ILE A 203 25.76 15.36 -3.24
N LEU A 204 25.44 14.20 -3.84
CA LEU A 204 24.74 13.12 -3.14
C LEU A 204 25.58 12.54 -2.00
N LEU A 205 26.89 12.36 -2.20
CA LEU A 205 27.81 11.92 -1.15
C LEU A 205 27.93 12.95 -0.02
N SER A 206 27.98 14.24 -0.36
CA SER A 206 28.07 15.31 0.62
C SER A 206 26.79 15.44 1.45
N GLU A 207 25.62 15.30 0.84
CA GLU A 207 24.33 15.53 1.50
C GLU A 207 23.77 14.28 2.18
N TYR A 208 24.07 13.09 1.64
CA TYR A 208 23.56 11.80 2.12
C TYR A 208 24.70 10.79 2.34
N PRO A 209 25.75 11.12 3.13
CA PRO A 209 26.96 10.29 3.23
C PRO A 209 26.69 8.85 3.70
N GLN A 210 25.66 8.66 4.54
CA GLN A 210 25.28 7.35 5.08
C GLN A 210 24.44 6.50 4.11
N TYR A 211 23.83 7.12 3.09
CA TYR A 211 22.86 6.46 2.21
C TYR A 211 23.35 6.35 0.77
N ALA A 212 24.18 7.30 0.31
CA ALA A 212 24.64 7.40 -1.07
C ALA A 212 25.35 6.14 -1.59
N PRO A 213 26.20 5.44 -0.81
CA PRO A 213 26.81 4.19 -1.27
C PRO A 213 25.78 3.12 -1.67
N SER A 214 24.68 2.99 -0.90
CA SER A 214 23.61 2.04 -1.21
C SER A 214 22.88 2.38 -2.51
N LEU A 215 22.62 3.67 -2.76
CA LEU A 215 21.98 4.10 -4.01
C LEU A 215 22.88 3.83 -5.22
N PHE A 216 24.17 4.11 -5.12
CA PHE A 216 25.10 3.87 -6.22
C PHE A 216 25.22 2.38 -6.55
N GLU A 217 25.25 1.54 -5.51
CA GLU A 217 25.23 0.10 -5.70
C GLU A 217 23.91 -0.36 -6.35
N LEU A 218 22.76 0.15 -5.90
CA LEU A 218 21.46 -0.17 -6.50
C LEU A 218 21.48 0.16 -7.99
N VAL A 219 21.89 1.38 -8.36
CA VAL A 219 22.00 1.81 -9.76
C VAL A 219 22.88 0.85 -10.56
N GLN A 220 24.10 0.58 -10.06
CA GLN A 220 25.05 -0.27 -10.76
C GLN A 220 24.51 -1.70 -10.97
N ASN A 221 23.90 -2.29 -9.94
CA ASN A 221 23.38 -3.65 -10.00
C ASN A 221 22.14 -3.74 -10.89
N THR A 222 21.24 -2.76 -10.83
CA THR A 222 20.05 -2.69 -11.67
C THR A 222 20.41 -2.52 -13.14
N GLU A 223 21.29 -1.57 -13.49
CA GLU A 223 21.72 -1.35 -14.88
C GLU A 223 22.43 -2.58 -15.47
N ARG A 224 23.29 -3.22 -14.67
CA ARG A 224 23.93 -4.48 -15.05
C ARG A 224 22.92 -5.60 -15.29
N SER A 225 21.84 -5.65 -14.52
CA SER A 225 20.78 -6.65 -14.70
C SER A 225 19.92 -6.39 -15.93
N ILE A 226 19.65 -5.12 -16.27
CA ILE A 226 18.85 -4.74 -17.44
C ILE A 226 19.64 -4.96 -18.74
N SER A 227 20.95 -4.77 -18.69
CA SER A 227 21.84 -4.89 -19.84
C SER A 227 22.25 -6.34 -20.17
N ARG A 228 21.73 -7.34 -19.45
CA ARG A 228 21.95 -8.77 -19.68
C ARG A 228 20.78 -9.39 -20.42
#